data_AF-A0A2U1J937-F1
#
_entry.id   AF-A0A2U1J937-F1
#
_cell.length_a   1.000
_cell.length_b   1.000
_cell.length_c   1.000
_cell.angle_alpha   90.00
_cell.angle_beta   90.00
_cell.angle_gamma   90.00
#
_symmetry.space_group_name_H-M   'P 1'
#
loop_
_entity.id
_entity.type
_entity.pdbx_description
1 polymer ?
#
loop_
_entity_poly.entity_id
_entity_poly.type
_entity_poly.pdbx_seq_one_letter_code
_entity_poly.pdbx_strand_id
1 'polypeptide(L)'
;MLASKGLALYHKLKEENAQKTVAQNLSEYADVKANLFVDQKKQGNKILENGPSDTVGIVCKDREGNIIVALSTGGIPMKMPGRVGDTPQWGSGGYAEDGCGAAATGYGEDLIKVLMTKSMVDRVNVEGGSSARRTQDQALEQVRVLESKVDGKGGVICLDKNGNPGIAFNTPRMAFSFCIEGDERGVVVANLFVDQKKQGNKILENGPSDTVGIVCKDREGNIIVALSTGGIPMKMPGRVGDTPQWGSGGYAEDGCGAAATGYGEDLIKVLMTKSMVDRVNVEGGSSARRTQDQALEQVRVLESKVDGKGGVICLDKNGNPGIAFNTPRMAFSFCIEGDERGVVVGIEPEDLKKI
;
A
#
# COMPACT_ATOMS: atom_id res chain seq x y z
N MET A 1 21.11 22.38 -38.50
CA MET A 1 20.66 21.19 -39.28
C MET A 1 21.05 19.84 -38.67
N LEU A 2 22.05 19.76 -37.78
CA LEU A 2 22.44 18.51 -37.10
C LEU A 2 21.66 18.21 -35.79
N ALA A 3 21.28 19.25 -35.03
CA ALA A 3 20.52 19.10 -33.79
C ALA A 3 19.08 18.58 -33.99
N SER A 4 18.43 18.97 -35.10
CA SER A 4 17.07 18.51 -35.42
C SER A 4 17.01 17.05 -35.87
N LYS A 5 18.07 16.53 -36.51
CA LYS A 5 18.18 15.11 -36.88
C LYS A 5 18.48 14.22 -35.66
N GLY A 6 19.24 14.73 -34.69
CA GLY A 6 19.52 14.02 -33.43
C GLY A 6 18.28 13.90 -32.54
N LEU A 7 17.48 14.97 -32.43
CA LEU A 7 16.24 14.96 -31.64
C LEU A 7 15.19 14.01 -32.24
N ALA A 8 15.05 14.00 -33.57
CA ALA A 8 14.15 13.07 -34.26
C ALA A 8 14.60 11.59 -34.11
N LEU A 9 15.91 11.33 -34.15
CA LEU A 9 16.45 9.99 -33.91
C LEU A 9 16.28 9.56 -32.45
N TYR A 10 16.42 10.48 -31.49
CA TYR A 10 16.14 10.25 -30.07
C TYR A 10 14.67 9.93 -29.81
N HIS A 11 13.74 10.70 -30.38
CA HIS A 11 12.30 10.41 -30.26
C HIS A 11 11.92 9.09 -30.93
N LYS A 12 12.49 8.80 -32.11
CA LYS A 12 12.24 7.53 -32.80
C LYS A 12 12.81 6.33 -32.05
N LEU A 13 14.00 6.44 -31.44
CA LEU A 13 14.58 5.39 -30.59
C LEU A 13 13.85 5.26 -29.26
N LYS A 14 13.34 6.36 -28.68
CA LYS A 14 12.51 6.35 -27.47
C LYS A 14 11.16 5.67 -27.73
N GLU A 15 10.53 5.94 -28.87
CA GLU A 15 9.28 5.29 -29.29
C GLU A 15 9.48 3.82 -29.69
N GLU A 16 10.52 3.49 -30.46
CA GLU A 16 10.82 2.11 -30.86
C GLU A 16 11.27 1.24 -29.66
N ASN A 17 12.00 1.80 -28.68
CA ASN A 17 12.37 1.09 -27.45
C ASN A 17 11.21 1.01 -26.45
N ALA A 18 10.39 2.06 -26.31
CA ALA A 18 9.19 2.00 -25.48
C ALA A 18 8.18 0.99 -26.04
N GLN A 19 7.94 0.98 -27.36
CA GLN A 19 7.02 0.04 -27.99
C GLN A 19 7.52 -1.41 -27.96
N LYS A 20 8.82 -1.67 -28.13
CA LYS A 20 9.38 -3.03 -28.03
C LYS A 20 9.38 -3.57 -26.59
N THR A 21 9.63 -2.72 -25.58
CA THR A 21 9.66 -3.14 -24.17
C THR A 21 8.25 -3.33 -23.61
N VAL A 22 7.29 -2.50 -24.01
CA VAL A 22 5.90 -2.56 -23.54
C VAL A 22 5.13 -3.74 -24.17
N ALA A 23 5.27 -3.98 -25.49
CA ALA A 23 4.53 -5.04 -26.16
C ALA A 23 4.97 -6.48 -25.76
N GLN A 24 6.26 -6.69 -25.47
CA GLN A 24 6.75 -7.99 -25.00
C GLN A 24 6.28 -8.30 -23.56
N ASN A 25 6.25 -7.29 -22.68
CA ASN A 25 5.89 -7.48 -21.27
C ASN A 25 4.37 -7.58 -21.03
N LEU A 26 3.53 -6.92 -21.84
CA LEU A 26 2.05 -6.95 -21.68
C LEU A 26 1.44 -8.37 -21.76
N SER A 27 2.00 -9.24 -22.62
CA SER A 27 1.56 -10.64 -22.72
C SER A 27 1.93 -11.47 -21.47
N GLU A 28 3.08 -11.20 -20.85
CA GLU A 28 3.48 -11.87 -19.60
C GLU A 28 2.63 -11.42 -18.41
N TYR A 29 2.21 -10.15 -18.36
CA TYR A 29 1.34 -9.63 -17.29
C TYR A 29 -0.11 -10.14 -17.34
N ALA A 30 -0.55 -10.70 -18.48
CA ALA A 30 -1.82 -11.38 -18.57
C ALA A 30 -1.78 -12.77 -17.90
N ASP A 31 -0.64 -13.48 -18.01
CA ASP A 31 -0.40 -14.78 -17.38
C ASP A 31 -0.23 -14.70 -15.85
N VAL A 32 0.29 -13.58 -15.34
CA VAL A 32 0.41 -13.35 -13.88
C VAL A 32 -0.94 -13.53 -13.18
N LYS A 33 -2.05 -13.11 -13.82
CA LYS A 33 -3.41 -13.27 -13.28
C LYS A 33 -3.87 -14.73 -13.18
N ALA A 34 -3.33 -15.62 -14.01
CA ALA A 34 -3.66 -17.05 -14.02
C ALA A 34 -2.89 -17.85 -12.96
N ASN A 35 -1.74 -17.35 -12.51
CA ASN A 35 -0.82 -18.05 -11.59
C ASN A 35 -0.73 -17.41 -10.19
N LEU A 36 -1.76 -16.66 -9.77
CA LEU A 36 -1.79 -16.02 -8.44
C LEU A 36 -1.89 -17.02 -7.27
N PHE A 37 -2.22 -18.29 -7.54
CA PHE A 37 -2.56 -19.27 -6.52
C PHE A 37 -1.53 -20.40 -6.47
N VAL A 38 -1.11 -20.76 -5.25
CA VAL A 38 -0.52 -22.08 -4.99
C VAL A 38 -1.68 -23.09 -4.97
N ASP A 39 -1.55 -24.16 -5.75
CA ASP A 39 -2.59 -25.18 -5.97
C ASP A 39 -3.10 -25.75 -4.62
N GLN A 40 -4.29 -25.33 -4.20
CA GLN A 40 -4.86 -25.71 -2.90
C GLN A 40 -5.45 -27.12 -3.00
N LYS A 41 -4.77 -28.12 -2.41
CA LYS A 41 -5.43 -29.41 -2.11
C LYS A 41 -6.67 -29.12 -1.27
N LYS A 42 -7.85 -29.57 -1.72
CA LYS A 42 -9.13 -29.49 -1.00
C LYS A 42 -8.98 -30.04 0.43
N GLN A 43 -8.69 -29.18 1.39
CA GLN A 43 -8.78 -29.50 2.81
C GLN A 43 -10.14 -29.02 3.30
N GLY A 44 -10.92 -29.97 3.82
CA GLY A 44 -12.26 -29.72 4.35
C GLY A 44 -12.25 -28.70 5.48
N ASN A 45 -13.43 -28.10 5.71
CA ASN A 45 -13.72 -27.10 6.75
C ASN A 45 -13.15 -27.49 8.12
N LYS A 46 -11.89 -27.12 8.39
CA LYS A 46 -11.40 -26.90 9.73
C LYS A 46 -11.60 -25.43 10.05
N ILE A 47 -12.24 -25.17 11.18
CA ILE A 47 -12.29 -23.85 11.81
C ILE A 47 -10.83 -23.38 11.91
N LEU A 48 -10.54 -22.17 11.41
CA LEU A 48 -9.20 -21.57 11.51
C LEU A 48 -8.81 -21.56 12.99
N GLU A 49 -7.89 -22.42 13.42
CA GLU A 49 -7.37 -22.46 14.79
C GLU A 49 -6.67 -21.14 15.17
N ASN A 50 -6.33 -20.31 14.18
CA ASN A 50 -5.69 -19.03 14.35
C ASN A 50 -6.55 -17.91 13.70
N GLY A 51 -6.80 -16.82 14.44
CA GLY A 51 -7.58 -15.65 13.98
C GLY A 51 -6.80 -14.70 13.05
N PRO A 52 -7.47 -13.95 12.16
CA PRO A 52 -6.84 -13.20 11.08
C PRO A 52 -5.73 -12.24 11.57
N SER A 53 -4.58 -12.23 10.89
CA SER A 53 -3.53 -11.23 11.08
C SER A 53 -3.80 -9.98 10.24
N ASP A 54 -3.52 -8.80 10.77
CA ASP A 54 -3.66 -7.54 10.05
C ASP A 54 -2.28 -6.91 9.80
N THR A 55 -1.78 -7.04 8.58
CA THR A 55 -0.57 -6.37 8.11
C THR A 55 -0.76 -5.90 6.68
N VAL A 56 -0.34 -4.67 6.44
CA VAL A 56 -0.32 -4.02 5.14
C VAL A 56 1.12 -3.78 4.74
N GLY A 57 1.41 -4.05 3.47
CA GLY A 57 2.67 -3.73 2.83
C GLY A 57 2.46 -2.90 1.56
N ILE A 58 3.41 -2.01 1.29
CA ILE A 58 3.52 -1.23 0.06
C ILE A 58 4.96 -1.39 -0.45
N VAL A 59 5.11 -1.60 -1.75
CA VAL A 59 6.40 -1.57 -2.45
C VAL A 59 6.24 -0.64 -3.65
N CYS A 60 7.06 0.40 -3.70
CA CYS A 60 7.05 1.40 -4.77
C CYS A 60 8.44 1.50 -5.40
N LYS A 61 8.47 1.86 -6.69
CA LYS A 61 9.69 2.17 -7.42
C LYS A 61 9.59 3.60 -7.95
N ASP A 62 10.63 4.41 -7.73
CA ASP A 62 10.70 5.73 -8.34
C ASP A 62 11.35 5.69 -9.74
N ARG A 63 11.46 6.86 -10.39
CA ARG A 63 12.02 6.98 -11.75
C ARG A 63 13.53 6.80 -11.83
N GLU A 64 14.24 6.91 -10.71
CA GLU A 64 15.66 6.58 -10.61
C GLU A 64 15.89 5.10 -10.39
N GLY A 65 14.83 4.35 -10.13
CA GLY A 65 14.88 2.93 -9.82
C GLY A 65 15.11 2.64 -8.35
N ASN A 66 14.99 3.63 -7.46
CA ASN A 66 15.00 3.40 -6.02
C ASN A 66 13.72 2.68 -5.61
N ILE A 67 13.85 1.69 -4.72
CA ILE A 67 12.73 0.98 -4.14
C ILE A 67 12.44 1.48 -2.73
N ILE A 68 11.17 1.75 -2.48
CA ILE A 68 10.65 2.13 -1.17
C ILE A 68 9.70 1.02 -0.72
N VAL A 69 9.91 0.52 0.50
CA VAL A 69 9.04 -0.45 1.15
C VAL A 69 8.49 0.17 2.42
N ALA A 70 7.18 0.10 2.61
CA ALA A 70 6.51 0.57 3.81
C ALA A 70 5.54 -0.49 4.31
N LEU A 71 5.46 -0.68 5.63
CA LEU A 71 4.51 -1.60 6.25
C LEU A 71 3.84 -1.00 7.47
N SER A 72 2.69 -1.56 7.82
CA SER A 72 2.01 -1.31 9.07
C SER A 72 1.18 -2.52 9.46
N THR A 73 0.93 -2.70 10.76
CA THR A 73 0.26 -3.89 11.28
C THR A 73 -0.61 -3.57 12.51
N GLY A 74 -1.83 -4.09 12.51
CA GLY A 74 -2.66 -4.22 13.72
C GLY A 74 -2.22 -5.41 14.59
N GLY A 75 -1.37 -6.29 14.06
CA GLY A 75 -0.87 -7.51 14.68
C GLY A 75 -1.89 -8.65 14.61
N ILE A 76 -1.79 -9.57 15.57
CA ILE A 76 -2.73 -10.69 15.71
C ILE A 76 -3.72 -10.43 16.87
N PRO A 77 -4.96 -10.96 16.79
CA PRO A 77 -5.93 -10.86 17.86
C PRO A 77 -5.39 -11.44 19.18
N MET A 78 -5.79 -10.84 20.31
CA MET A 78 -5.45 -11.32 21.67
C MET A 78 -3.94 -11.45 21.94
N LYS A 79 -3.10 -10.70 21.23
CA LYS A 79 -1.65 -10.64 21.46
C LYS A 79 -1.34 -10.19 22.89
N MET A 80 -0.29 -10.76 23.48
CA MET A 80 0.22 -10.31 24.79
C MET A 80 0.75 -8.87 24.71
N PRO A 81 0.58 -8.04 25.74
CA PRO A 81 1.28 -6.76 25.85
C PRO A 81 2.79 -6.95 25.67
N GLY A 82 3.40 -6.10 24.83
CA GLY A 82 4.83 -6.19 24.51
C GLY A 82 5.20 -7.19 23.41
N ARG A 83 4.24 -7.92 22.82
CA ARG A 83 4.53 -8.78 21.65
C ARG A 83 4.99 -7.94 20.46
N VAL A 84 6.15 -8.28 19.90
CA VAL A 84 6.72 -7.68 18.68
C VAL A 84 6.61 -8.68 17.53
N GLY A 85 6.04 -8.26 16.41
CA GLY A 85 5.86 -9.08 15.20
C GLY A 85 6.98 -8.92 14.17
N ASP A 86 6.70 -9.43 12.97
CA ASP A 86 7.55 -9.34 11.78
C ASP A 86 7.67 -7.91 11.23
N THR A 87 6.61 -7.11 11.32
CA THR A 87 6.55 -5.77 10.71
C THR A 87 7.70 -4.82 11.11
N PRO A 88 8.06 -4.67 12.41
CA PRO A 88 9.21 -3.84 12.80
C PRO A 88 10.57 -4.55 12.61
N GLN A 89 10.59 -5.81 12.16
CA GLN A 89 11.79 -6.61 11.98
C GLN A 89 12.20 -6.62 10.51
N TRP A 90 13.25 -5.85 10.20
CA TRP A 90 13.82 -5.75 8.86
C TRP A 90 14.17 -7.14 8.31
N GLY A 91 13.69 -7.46 7.11
CA GLY A 91 13.89 -8.75 6.46
C GLY A 91 12.81 -9.80 6.73
N SER A 92 11.87 -9.57 7.64
CA SER A 92 10.70 -10.45 7.84
C SER A 92 9.40 -9.78 7.43
N GLY A 93 9.12 -8.56 7.90
CA GLY A 93 7.97 -7.77 7.48
C GLY A 93 8.23 -7.02 6.17
N GLY A 94 9.35 -6.32 6.09
CA GLY A 94 9.73 -5.48 4.95
C GLY A 94 11.21 -5.48 4.67
N TYR A 95 11.56 -5.42 3.39
CA TYR A 95 12.95 -5.38 2.98
C TYR A 95 13.11 -4.77 1.59
N ALA A 96 14.11 -3.91 1.40
CA ALA A 96 14.49 -3.35 0.11
C ALA A 96 16.02 -3.36 -0.02
N GLU A 97 16.52 -3.85 -1.16
CA GLU A 97 17.96 -3.93 -1.49
C GLU A 97 18.15 -4.09 -3.00
N ASP A 98 19.19 -3.44 -3.55
CA ASP A 98 19.62 -3.56 -4.95
C ASP A 98 18.52 -3.32 -6.01
N GLY A 99 17.63 -2.37 -5.72
CA GLY A 99 16.52 -2.06 -6.62
C GLY A 99 15.40 -3.10 -6.60
N CYS A 100 15.40 -4.04 -5.65
CA CYS A 100 14.26 -4.91 -5.36
C CYS A 100 13.70 -4.62 -3.97
N GLY A 101 12.41 -4.86 -3.76
CA GLY A 101 11.82 -4.79 -2.43
C GLY A 101 10.61 -5.68 -2.28
N ALA A 102 10.33 -6.07 -1.04
CA ALA A 102 9.23 -6.94 -0.69
C ALA A 102 8.58 -6.53 0.63
N ALA A 103 7.28 -6.76 0.74
CA ALA A 103 6.48 -6.56 1.92
C ALA A 103 5.60 -7.80 2.17
N ALA A 104 5.49 -8.25 3.42
CA ALA A 104 4.76 -9.46 3.79
C ALA A 104 3.59 -9.18 4.73
N THR A 105 2.62 -10.11 4.74
CA THR A 105 1.49 -10.13 5.66
C THR A 105 1.20 -11.56 6.11
N GLY A 106 0.76 -11.75 7.35
CA GLY A 106 0.56 -13.08 7.93
C GLY A 106 0.88 -13.14 9.42
N TYR A 107 1.06 -14.35 9.93
CA TYR A 107 1.49 -14.58 11.31
C TYR A 107 2.98 -14.28 11.47
N GLY A 108 3.29 -13.20 12.20
CA GLY A 108 4.65 -12.71 12.30
C GLY A 108 5.66 -13.75 12.80
N GLU A 109 5.29 -14.64 13.72
CA GLU A 109 6.15 -15.71 14.23
C GLU A 109 6.64 -16.65 13.13
N ASP A 110 5.82 -16.89 12.10
CA ASP A 110 6.17 -17.76 10.99
C ASP A 110 6.96 -17.00 9.92
N LEU A 111 6.58 -15.75 9.65
CA LEU A 111 7.30 -14.86 8.71
C LEU A 111 8.74 -14.59 9.18
N ILE A 112 8.95 -14.43 10.49
CA ILE A 112 10.28 -14.22 11.10
C ILE A 112 11.16 -15.44 10.88
N LYS A 113 10.66 -16.66 11.13
CA LYS A 113 11.44 -17.90 11.02
C LYS A 113 12.02 -18.14 9.61
N VAL A 114 11.34 -17.64 8.58
CA VAL A 114 11.76 -17.80 7.19
C VAL A 114 12.38 -16.55 6.58
N LEU A 115 12.54 -15.47 7.37
CA LEU A 115 12.96 -14.14 6.88
C LEU A 115 12.21 -13.78 5.59
N MET A 116 10.88 -13.71 5.69
CA MET A 116 9.98 -13.75 4.54
C MET A 116 10.38 -12.78 3.42
N THR A 117 10.64 -11.51 3.73
CA THR A 117 10.91 -10.47 2.73
C THR A 117 12.37 -10.41 2.30
N LYS A 118 13.33 -10.66 3.19
CA LYS A 118 14.76 -10.74 2.81
C LYS A 118 15.00 -11.90 1.86
N SER A 119 14.54 -13.10 2.21
CA SER A 119 14.66 -14.28 1.36
C SER A 119 13.96 -14.09 0.01
N MET A 120 12.84 -13.36 -0.01
CA MET A 120 12.15 -12.99 -1.26
C MET A 120 13.01 -12.09 -2.14
N VAL A 121 13.55 -11.00 -1.58
CA VAL A 121 14.42 -10.06 -2.30
C VAL A 121 15.68 -10.76 -2.82
N ASP A 122 16.31 -11.63 -2.02
CA ASP A 122 17.46 -12.42 -2.45
C ASP A 122 17.15 -13.33 -3.63
N ARG A 123 16.02 -14.05 -3.56
CA ARG A 123 15.54 -14.89 -4.67
C ARG A 123 15.28 -14.09 -5.94
N VAL A 124 14.62 -12.93 -5.82
CA VAL A 124 14.34 -12.08 -6.98
C VAL A 124 15.62 -11.51 -7.57
N ASN A 125 16.58 -11.09 -6.74
CA ASN A 125 17.86 -10.57 -7.20
C ASN A 125 18.72 -11.63 -7.90
N VAL A 126 18.65 -12.90 -7.49
CA VAL A 126 19.40 -13.99 -8.12
C VAL A 126 18.67 -14.59 -9.34
N GLU A 127 17.36 -14.80 -9.25
CA GLU A 127 16.60 -15.65 -10.20
C GLU A 127 15.39 -14.94 -10.83
N GLY A 128 14.85 -13.89 -10.21
CA GLY A 128 13.56 -13.27 -10.57
C GLY A 128 13.64 -12.05 -11.51
N GLY A 129 14.69 -11.22 -11.38
CA GLY A 129 14.75 -9.87 -11.98
C GLY A 129 15.00 -9.79 -13.50
N SER A 130 14.62 -10.82 -14.26
CA SER A 130 14.73 -10.84 -15.73
C SER A 130 13.39 -10.79 -16.45
N SER A 131 12.27 -11.15 -15.80
CA SER A 131 10.93 -11.02 -16.39
C SER A 131 9.83 -11.02 -15.32
N ALA A 132 8.64 -10.53 -15.67
CA ALA A 132 7.51 -10.47 -14.73
C ALA A 132 7.06 -11.86 -14.28
N ARG A 133 7.06 -12.83 -15.20
CA ARG A 133 6.77 -14.23 -14.89
C ARG A 133 7.74 -14.79 -13.85
N ARG A 134 9.03 -14.51 -13.98
CA ARG A 134 10.03 -15.01 -13.01
C ARG A 134 9.87 -14.37 -11.63
N THR A 135 9.62 -13.07 -11.57
CA THR A 135 9.36 -12.38 -10.29
C THR A 135 8.11 -12.95 -9.61
N GLN A 136 7.06 -13.25 -10.37
CA GLN A 136 5.86 -13.95 -9.88
C GLN A 136 6.15 -15.39 -9.40
N ASP A 137 6.94 -16.17 -10.16
CA ASP A 137 7.31 -17.54 -9.78
C ASP A 137 8.08 -17.57 -8.45
N GLN A 138 8.96 -16.59 -8.23
CA GLN A 138 9.67 -16.46 -6.96
C GLN A 138 8.72 -16.10 -5.80
N ALA A 139 7.69 -15.29 -6.03
CA ALA A 139 6.70 -14.97 -5.02
C ALA A 139 5.93 -16.25 -4.60
N LEU A 140 5.51 -17.06 -5.57
CA LEU A 140 4.84 -18.34 -5.32
C LEU A 140 5.74 -19.31 -4.56
N GLU A 141 7.00 -19.44 -4.97
CA GLU A 141 7.96 -20.30 -4.30
C GLU A 141 8.22 -19.83 -2.88
N GLN A 142 8.31 -18.53 -2.63
CA GLN A 142 8.51 -18.03 -1.28
C GLN A 142 7.32 -18.33 -0.35
N VAL A 143 6.09 -18.28 -0.86
CA VAL A 143 4.92 -18.74 -0.10
C VAL A 143 4.93 -20.26 0.13
N ARG A 144 5.44 -21.05 -0.82
CA ARG A 144 5.65 -22.51 -0.61
C ARG A 144 6.72 -22.78 0.44
N VAL A 145 7.76 -21.97 0.53
CA VAL A 145 8.78 -22.07 1.59
C VAL A 145 8.15 -21.80 2.95
N LEU A 146 7.31 -20.78 3.07
CA LEU A 146 6.57 -20.48 4.30
C LEU A 146 5.71 -21.68 4.74
N GLU A 147 4.95 -22.27 3.82
CA GLU A 147 4.11 -23.44 4.11
C GLU A 147 4.95 -24.68 4.45
N SER A 148 5.98 -25.00 3.66
CA SER A 148 6.75 -26.23 3.84
C SER A 148 7.66 -26.23 5.06
N LYS A 149 8.24 -25.07 5.42
CA LYS A 149 9.21 -24.99 6.53
C LYS A 149 8.54 -24.85 7.90
N VAL A 150 7.41 -24.14 7.96
CA VAL A 150 6.80 -23.76 9.24
C VAL A 150 5.28 -23.94 9.28
N ASP A 151 4.67 -24.57 8.27
CA ASP A 151 3.21 -24.67 8.10
C ASP A 151 2.52 -23.28 8.17
N GLY A 152 3.27 -22.24 7.77
CA GLY A 152 2.87 -20.86 7.94
C GLY A 152 1.84 -20.43 6.91
N LYS A 153 0.94 -19.53 7.33
CA LYS A 153 -0.03 -18.88 6.45
C LYS A 153 0.25 -17.39 6.33
N GLY A 154 0.36 -16.91 5.09
CA GLY A 154 0.65 -15.51 4.80
C GLY A 154 0.68 -15.20 3.31
N GLY A 155 1.17 -14.02 3.00
CA GLY A 155 1.39 -13.55 1.64
C GLY A 155 2.50 -12.52 1.55
N VAL A 156 2.95 -12.29 0.32
CA VAL A 156 4.03 -11.38 -0.01
C VAL A 156 3.72 -10.64 -1.30
N ILE A 157 4.11 -9.38 -1.32
CA ILE A 157 4.20 -8.56 -2.52
C ILE A 157 5.65 -8.13 -2.72
N CYS A 158 6.11 -8.01 -3.96
CA CYS A 158 7.43 -7.49 -4.28
C CYS A 158 7.45 -6.72 -5.61
N LEU A 159 8.48 -5.90 -5.78
CA LEU A 159 8.89 -5.32 -7.06
C LEU A 159 10.36 -5.66 -7.30
N ASP A 160 10.68 -6.04 -8.54
CA ASP A 160 12.08 -6.18 -8.97
C ASP A 160 12.66 -4.86 -9.50
N LYS A 161 13.97 -4.87 -9.82
CA LYS A 161 14.71 -3.73 -10.38
C LYS A 161 14.18 -3.18 -11.69
N ASN A 162 13.38 -3.95 -12.43
CA ASN A 162 12.74 -3.52 -13.66
C ASN A 162 11.32 -2.99 -13.42
N GLY A 163 10.80 -3.10 -12.19
CA GLY A 163 9.44 -2.72 -11.82
C GLY A 163 8.42 -3.83 -12.07
N ASN A 164 8.85 -5.07 -12.28
CA ASN A 164 7.91 -6.18 -12.41
C ASN A 164 7.38 -6.59 -11.02
N PRO A 165 6.07 -6.75 -10.83
CA PRO A 165 5.50 -7.19 -9.56
C PRO A 165 5.50 -8.71 -9.41
N GLY A 166 5.63 -9.15 -8.16
CA GLY A 166 5.35 -10.53 -7.74
C GLY A 166 4.40 -10.50 -6.56
N ILE A 167 3.33 -11.31 -6.63
CA ILE A 167 2.25 -11.31 -5.64
C ILE A 167 1.83 -12.75 -5.38
N ALA A 168 1.95 -13.23 -4.14
CA ALA A 168 1.55 -14.59 -3.79
C ALA A 168 1.04 -14.68 -2.35
N PHE A 169 0.13 -15.62 -2.10
CA PHE A 169 -0.41 -15.90 -0.77
C PHE A 169 -0.99 -17.32 -0.69
N ASN A 170 -0.99 -17.90 0.51
CA ASN A 170 -1.62 -19.20 0.80
C ASN A 170 -2.75 -19.10 1.85
N THR A 171 -3.08 -17.88 2.28
CA THR A 171 -4.26 -17.61 3.08
C THR A 171 -5.52 -17.76 2.21
N PRO A 172 -6.71 -17.94 2.81
CA PRO A 172 -7.95 -17.95 2.05
C PRO A 172 -8.18 -16.65 1.25
N ARG A 173 -7.61 -15.53 1.73
CA ARG A 173 -7.75 -14.19 1.15
C ARG A 173 -6.51 -13.34 1.43
N MET A 174 -6.10 -12.56 0.43
CA MET A 174 -5.21 -11.42 0.59
C MET A 174 -5.69 -10.33 -0.37
N ALA A 175 -6.03 -9.16 0.16
CA ALA A 175 -6.38 -8.02 -0.67
C ALA A 175 -5.09 -7.37 -1.18
N PHE A 176 -5.04 -7.04 -2.47
CA PHE A 176 -3.92 -6.33 -3.04
C PHE A 176 -4.35 -5.45 -4.21
N SER A 177 -3.55 -4.43 -4.48
CA SER A 177 -3.63 -3.62 -5.69
C SER A 177 -2.22 -3.33 -6.19
N PHE A 178 -2.08 -3.12 -7.50
CA PHE A 178 -0.84 -2.64 -8.08
C PHE A 178 -1.12 -1.77 -9.32
N CYS A 179 -0.14 -0.94 -9.66
CA CYS A 179 -0.13 -0.08 -10.83
C CYS A 179 1.26 -0.17 -11.48
N ILE A 180 1.30 -0.30 -12.81
CA ILE A 180 2.54 -0.31 -13.59
C ILE A 180 2.44 0.79 -14.64
N GLU A 181 3.48 1.62 -14.74
CA GLU A 181 3.54 2.68 -15.75
C GLU A 181 3.47 2.06 -17.17
N GLY A 182 2.55 2.56 -18.00
CA GLY A 182 2.35 2.07 -19.37
C GLY A 182 1.38 0.89 -19.53
N ASP A 183 0.80 0.38 -18.43
CA ASP A 183 -0.30 -0.60 -18.50
C ASP A 183 -1.64 0.10 -18.78
N GLU A 184 -2.21 -0.16 -19.94
CA GLU A 184 -3.50 0.38 -20.38
C GLU A 184 -4.70 -0.05 -19.49
N ARG A 185 -4.51 -1.06 -18.63
CA ARG A 185 -5.51 -1.47 -17.61
C ARG A 185 -5.60 -0.49 -16.42
N GLY A 186 -4.61 0.38 -16.22
CA GLY A 186 -4.53 1.27 -15.05
C GLY A 186 -4.29 0.52 -13.74
N VAL A 187 -4.91 0.97 -12.64
CA VAL A 187 -4.80 0.31 -11.32
C VAL A 187 -5.55 -1.02 -11.31
N VAL A 188 -4.83 -2.12 -11.10
CA VAL A 188 -5.42 -3.45 -10.94
C VAL A 188 -5.75 -3.69 -9.47
N VAL A 189 -7.04 -3.78 -9.13
CA VAL A 189 -7.52 -4.14 -7.79
C VAL A 189 -8.01 -5.59 -7.80
N ALA A 190 -7.46 -6.43 -6.92
CA ALA A 190 -7.89 -7.82 -6.78
C ALA A 190 -8.39 -8.07 -5.34
N ASN A 191 -9.70 -8.33 -5.23
CA ASN A 191 -10.33 -8.88 -4.04
C ASN A 191 -10.81 -10.29 -4.35
N LEU A 192 -10.11 -11.31 -3.88
CA LEU A 192 -10.52 -12.70 -4.09
C LEU A 192 -11.41 -13.16 -2.93
N PHE A 193 -12.71 -13.26 -3.22
CA PHE A 193 -13.73 -13.77 -2.30
C PHE A 193 -13.88 -15.29 -2.44
N VAL A 194 -13.97 -15.99 -1.31
CA VAL A 194 -14.60 -17.31 -1.21
C VAL A 194 -15.83 -17.14 -0.33
N ASP A 195 -16.99 -17.50 -0.86
CA ASP A 195 -18.31 -17.40 -0.25
C ASP A 195 -18.36 -18.09 1.13
N GLN A 196 -18.82 -17.39 2.19
CA GLN A 196 -19.09 -17.99 3.49
C GLN A 196 -20.35 -17.41 4.14
N LYS A 197 -21.23 -18.32 4.56
CA LYS A 197 -22.50 -18.06 5.27
C LYS A 197 -22.27 -17.45 6.66
N LYS A 198 -23.13 -16.49 7.00
CA LYS A 198 -23.17 -15.69 8.24
C LYS A 198 -23.12 -16.54 9.53
N GLN A 199 -22.29 -16.12 10.48
CA GLN A 199 -22.56 -16.27 11.91
C GLN A 199 -22.46 -14.89 12.57
N GLY A 200 -23.50 -14.54 13.32
CA GLY A 200 -23.60 -13.27 14.04
C GLY A 200 -22.77 -13.28 15.31
N ASN A 201 -22.35 -12.09 15.76
CA ASN A 201 -22.19 -11.76 17.17
C ASN A 201 -22.02 -10.25 17.40
N LYS A 202 -22.38 -9.85 18.63
CA LYS A 202 -22.57 -8.49 19.17
C LYS A 202 -21.58 -7.42 18.69
N ILE A 203 -22.14 -6.24 18.42
CA ILE A 203 -21.48 -5.02 17.96
C ILE A 203 -20.67 -4.43 19.12
N LEU A 204 -19.35 -4.34 18.96
CA LEU A 204 -18.54 -3.39 19.71
C LEU A 204 -18.65 -2.06 18.97
N GLU A 205 -19.39 -1.11 19.53
CA GLU A 205 -19.76 0.15 18.86
C GLU A 205 -18.59 1.11 18.61
N ASN A 206 -17.37 0.81 19.07
CA ASN A 206 -16.19 1.67 18.88
C ASN A 206 -14.87 0.86 18.90
N GLY A 207 -14.61 0.10 17.84
CA GLY A 207 -13.32 -0.58 17.64
C GLY A 207 -12.37 0.28 16.78
N PRO A 208 -11.04 0.24 17.02
CA PRO A 208 -10.08 0.95 16.16
C PRO A 208 -10.21 0.49 14.71
N SER A 209 -10.15 1.44 13.76
CA SER A 209 -10.05 1.15 12.33
C SER A 209 -8.57 1.04 11.96
N ASP A 210 -8.18 -0.08 11.38
CA ASP A 210 -6.80 -0.31 10.93
C ASP A 210 -6.73 0.02 9.43
N THR A 211 -6.58 1.32 9.12
CA THR A 211 -6.33 1.81 7.76
C THR A 211 -5.00 2.53 7.72
N VAL A 212 -4.24 2.27 6.66
CA VAL A 212 -2.92 2.84 6.43
C VAL A 212 -2.90 3.45 5.04
N GLY A 213 -2.11 4.50 4.88
CA GLY A 213 -2.02 5.23 3.63
C GLY A 213 -0.64 5.84 3.43
N ILE A 214 -0.28 6.00 2.16
CA ILE A 214 0.90 6.72 1.73
C ILE A 214 0.49 7.73 0.66
N VAL A 215 1.15 8.89 0.68
CA VAL A 215 1.12 9.87 -0.40
C VAL A 215 2.57 10.19 -0.72
N CYS A 216 3.00 9.95 -1.95
CA CYS A 216 4.35 10.21 -2.42
C CYS A 216 4.33 11.15 -3.62
N LYS A 217 5.37 11.98 -3.73
CA LYS A 217 5.63 12.81 -4.90
C LYS A 217 6.97 12.40 -5.52
N ASP A 218 7.01 12.19 -6.83
CA ASP A 218 8.25 11.92 -7.54
C ASP A 218 8.94 13.20 -8.05
N ARG A 219 10.14 13.07 -8.64
CA ARG A 219 10.94 14.21 -9.11
C ARG A 219 10.35 14.96 -10.31
N GLU A 220 9.47 14.36 -11.11
CA GLU A 220 8.77 15.12 -12.17
C GLU A 220 7.43 15.69 -11.69
N GLY A 221 7.09 15.45 -10.41
CA GLY A 221 5.93 16.03 -9.75
C GLY A 221 4.66 15.17 -9.80
N ASN A 222 4.76 13.90 -10.19
CA ASN A 222 3.61 13.00 -10.10
C ASN A 222 3.32 12.64 -8.65
N ILE A 223 2.04 12.44 -8.36
CA ILE A 223 1.60 11.95 -7.06
C ILE A 223 1.13 10.50 -7.16
N ILE A 224 1.57 9.71 -6.19
CA ILE A 224 1.11 8.34 -5.97
C ILE A 224 0.43 8.29 -4.61
N VAL A 225 -0.78 7.74 -4.59
CA VAL A 225 -1.52 7.46 -3.36
C VAL A 225 -1.81 5.97 -3.30
N ALA A 226 -1.50 5.34 -2.18
CA ALA A 226 -1.88 3.96 -1.91
C ALA A 226 -2.41 3.83 -0.49
N LEU A 227 -3.44 2.99 -0.33
CA LEU A 227 -4.04 2.68 0.95
C LEU A 227 -4.37 1.20 1.06
N SER A 228 -4.49 0.73 2.30
CA SER A 228 -5.05 -0.58 2.60
C SER A 228 -5.67 -0.60 3.99
N THR A 229 -6.58 -1.56 4.21
CA THR A 229 -7.29 -1.71 5.47
C THR A 229 -7.71 -3.14 5.74
N GLY A 230 -7.60 -3.56 7.01
CA GLY A 230 -8.31 -4.73 7.54
C GLY A 230 -9.81 -4.47 7.74
N GLY A 231 -10.26 -3.22 7.62
CA GLY A 231 -11.61 -2.75 7.87
C GLY A 231 -11.85 -2.44 9.34
N ILE A 232 -13.09 -2.64 9.78
CA ILE A 232 -13.46 -2.52 11.20
C ILE A 232 -13.66 -3.91 11.82
N PRO A 233 -13.39 -4.08 13.13
CA PRO A 233 -13.69 -5.31 13.84
C PRO A 233 -15.16 -5.73 13.67
N MET A 234 -15.41 -7.04 13.57
CA MET A 234 -16.75 -7.63 13.46
C MET A 234 -17.60 -7.13 12.27
N LYS A 235 -16.97 -6.58 11.23
CA LYS A 235 -17.66 -6.20 9.98
C LYS A 235 -18.46 -7.36 9.39
N MET A 236 -19.62 -7.05 8.80
CA MET A 236 -20.38 -8.07 8.05
C MET A 236 -19.54 -8.60 6.88
N PRO A 237 -19.63 -9.90 6.54
CA PRO A 237 -19.04 -10.42 5.32
C PRO A 237 -19.51 -9.63 4.10
N GLY A 238 -18.56 -9.20 3.25
CA GLY A 238 -18.84 -8.36 2.08
C GLY A 238 -18.92 -6.86 2.36
N ARG A 239 -18.75 -6.39 3.60
CA ARG A 239 -18.65 -4.95 3.90
C ARG A 239 -17.42 -4.35 3.23
N VAL A 240 -17.65 -3.30 2.44
CA VAL A 240 -16.61 -2.49 1.78
C VAL A 240 -16.57 -1.11 2.43
N GLY A 241 -15.38 -0.69 2.85
CA GLY A 241 -15.14 0.63 3.45
C GLY A 241 -14.70 1.68 2.42
N ASP A 242 -14.10 2.76 2.91
CA ASP A 242 -13.58 3.90 2.15
C ASP A 242 -12.34 3.56 1.30
N THR A 243 -11.46 2.69 1.81
CA THR A 243 -10.13 2.44 1.25
C THR A 243 -10.11 2.08 -0.25
N PRO A 244 -10.97 1.17 -0.77
CA PRO A 244 -11.01 0.89 -2.21
C PRO A 244 -11.85 1.88 -3.02
N GLN A 245 -12.41 2.92 -2.40
CA GLN A 245 -13.27 3.91 -3.06
C GLN A 245 -12.50 5.19 -3.31
N TRP A 246 -12.23 5.47 -4.58
CA TRP A 246 -11.58 6.70 -5.01
C TRP A 246 -12.33 7.93 -4.50
N GLY A 247 -11.59 8.86 -3.92
CA GLY A 247 -12.14 10.08 -3.35
C GLY A 247 -12.65 9.94 -1.91
N SER A 248 -12.77 8.71 -1.39
CA SER A 248 -13.05 8.46 0.02
C SER A 248 -11.76 8.10 0.75
N GLY A 249 -11.21 6.91 0.48
CA GLY A 249 -9.99 6.43 1.12
C GLY A 249 -8.73 7.08 0.55
N GLY A 250 -8.62 7.14 -0.78
CA GLY A 250 -7.47 7.72 -1.47
C GLY A 250 -7.85 8.47 -2.72
N TYR A 251 -7.09 9.53 -3.03
CA TYR A 251 -7.29 10.30 -4.24
C TYR A 251 -6.04 11.08 -4.63
N ALA A 252 -5.75 11.17 -5.93
CA ALA A 252 -4.64 11.95 -6.48
C ALA A 252 -5.10 12.66 -7.76
N GLU A 253 -4.83 13.96 -7.87
CA GLU A 253 -5.18 14.79 -9.03
C GLU A 253 -4.33 16.06 -9.04
N ASP A 254 -3.91 16.51 -10.24
CA ASP A 254 -3.19 17.76 -10.49
C ASP A 254 -1.94 18.00 -9.63
N GLY A 255 -1.19 16.92 -9.36
CA GLY A 255 0.02 17.00 -8.53
C GLY A 255 -0.27 17.12 -7.03
N CYS A 256 -1.53 16.96 -6.60
CA CYS A 256 -1.91 16.81 -5.20
C CYS A 256 -2.43 15.39 -4.93
N GLY A 257 -2.28 14.90 -3.70
CA GLY A 257 -2.94 13.65 -3.31
C GLY A 257 -3.16 13.55 -1.81
N ALA A 258 -4.11 12.71 -1.43
CA ALA A 258 -4.51 12.50 -0.05
C ALA A 258 -4.88 11.05 0.23
N ALA A 259 -4.59 10.60 1.45
CA ALA A 259 -4.96 9.30 2.00
C ALA A 259 -5.62 9.49 3.37
N ALA A 260 -6.71 8.78 3.63
CA ALA A 260 -7.48 8.87 4.87
C ALA A 260 -7.47 7.56 5.68
N THR A 261 -7.71 7.69 6.98
CA THR A 261 -7.92 6.58 7.93
C THR A 261 -9.04 6.94 8.89
N GLY A 262 -9.80 5.95 9.37
CA GLY A 262 -10.94 6.17 10.25
C GLY A 262 -12.13 5.27 9.93
N TYR A 263 -13.31 5.67 10.39
CA TYR A 263 -14.55 4.96 10.11
C TYR A 263 -14.98 5.15 8.66
N GLY A 264 -14.82 4.08 7.86
CA GLY A 264 -15.03 4.14 6.41
C GLY A 264 -16.38 4.69 5.97
N GLU A 265 -17.47 4.38 6.66
CA GLU A 265 -18.81 4.90 6.34
C GLU A 265 -18.89 6.43 6.46
N ASP A 266 -18.16 7.03 7.40
CA ASP A 266 -18.15 8.48 7.60
C ASP A 266 -17.25 9.17 6.58
N LEU A 267 -16.08 8.57 6.29
CA LEU A 267 -15.17 9.04 5.26
C LEU A 267 -15.81 9.04 3.87
N ILE A 268 -16.63 8.02 3.56
CA ILE A 268 -17.38 7.93 2.29
C ILE A 268 -18.41 9.05 2.17
N LYS A 269 -19.19 9.33 3.24
CA LYS A 269 -20.25 10.34 3.21
C LYS A 269 -19.74 11.75 2.88
N VAL A 270 -18.48 12.04 3.23
CA VAL A 270 -17.88 13.36 3.00
C VAL A 270 -16.88 13.39 1.84
N LEU A 271 -16.70 12.26 1.12
CA LEU A 271 -15.65 12.08 0.12
C LEU A 271 -14.30 12.62 0.64
N MET A 272 -13.82 12.02 1.75
CA MET A 272 -12.76 12.60 2.57
C MET A 272 -11.54 13.06 1.77
N THR A 273 -11.00 12.22 0.88
CA THR A 273 -9.77 12.54 0.15
C THR A 273 -9.99 13.37 -1.11
N LYS A 274 -11.11 13.21 -1.82
CA LYS A 274 -11.43 14.06 -2.98
C LYS A 274 -11.66 15.50 -2.54
N SER A 275 -12.50 15.71 -1.52
CA SER A 275 -12.78 17.03 -0.96
C SER A 275 -11.50 17.70 -0.43
N MET A 276 -10.58 16.91 0.16
CA MET A 276 -9.28 17.39 0.58
C MET A 276 -8.41 17.86 -0.59
N VAL A 277 -8.28 17.03 -1.63
CA VAL A 277 -7.49 17.36 -2.82
C VAL A 277 -8.06 18.59 -3.54
N ASP A 278 -9.38 18.71 -3.66
CA ASP A 278 -10.03 19.89 -4.22
C ASP A 278 -9.72 21.17 -3.43
N ARG A 279 -9.80 21.10 -2.11
CA ARG A 279 -9.45 22.22 -1.22
C ARG A 279 -7.98 22.59 -1.35
N VAL A 280 -7.08 21.62 -1.36
CA VAL A 280 -5.64 21.88 -1.52
C VAL A 280 -5.34 22.43 -2.92
N ASN A 281 -6.05 22.02 -3.97
CA ASN A 281 -5.82 22.56 -5.31
C ASN A 281 -6.32 24.01 -5.49
N VAL A 282 -7.40 24.39 -4.80
CA VAL A 282 -7.96 25.76 -4.84
C VAL A 282 -7.26 26.70 -3.86
N GLU A 283 -7.00 26.24 -2.64
CA GLU A 283 -6.59 27.07 -1.50
C GLU A 283 -5.25 26.64 -0.86
N GLY A 284 -4.81 25.39 -1.09
CA GLY A 284 -3.52 24.84 -0.67
C GLY A 284 -2.45 24.99 -1.76
N GLY A 285 -1.21 24.65 -1.46
CA GLY A 285 -0.16 24.72 -2.50
C GLY A 285 0.51 26.08 -2.70
N SER A 286 0.28 27.06 -1.81
CA SER A 286 1.14 28.25 -1.72
C SER A 286 2.15 28.21 -0.57
N SER A 287 1.89 27.41 0.47
CA SER A 287 2.82 27.16 1.57
C SER A 287 2.44 25.90 2.36
N ALA A 288 3.41 25.31 3.07
CA ALA A 288 3.17 24.19 3.97
C ALA A 288 2.11 24.48 5.04
N ARG A 289 2.12 25.68 5.62
CA ARG A 289 1.09 26.10 6.58
C ARG A 289 -0.31 26.01 5.98
N ARG A 290 -0.51 26.47 4.74
CA ARG A 290 -1.82 26.41 4.10
C ARG A 290 -2.27 24.98 3.85
N THR A 291 -1.37 24.12 3.38
CA THR A 291 -1.68 22.71 3.16
C THR A 291 -2.05 22.00 4.47
N GLN A 292 -1.36 22.33 5.56
CA GLN A 292 -1.71 21.89 6.91
C GLN A 292 -3.06 22.44 7.41
N ASP A 293 -3.34 23.72 7.19
CA ASP A 293 -4.63 24.34 7.55
C ASP A 293 -5.81 23.65 6.85
N GLN A 294 -5.64 23.29 5.57
CA GLN A 294 -6.63 22.53 4.82
C GLN A 294 -6.84 21.11 5.38
N ALA A 295 -5.77 20.44 5.84
CA ALA A 295 -5.90 19.12 6.47
C ALA A 295 -6.72 19.21 7.77
N LEU A 296 -6.45 20.21 8.60
CA LEU A 296 -7.21 20.48 9.82
C LEU A 296 -8.68 20.80 9.52
N GLU A 297 -8.92 21.65 8.53
CA GLU A 297 -10.27 22.03 8.10
C GLU A 297 -11.04 20.83 7.55
N GLN A 298 -10.38 19.91 6.85
CA GLN A 298 -11.03 18.70 6.36
C GLN A 298 -11.44 17.75 7.49
N VAL A 299 -10.63 17.61 8.54
CA VAL A 299 -11.01 16.85 9.73
C VAL A 299 -12.18 17.52 10.47
N ARG A 300 -12.25 18.86 10.52
CA ARG A 300 -13.41 19.59 11.05
C ARG A 300 -14.68 19.35 10.23
N VAL A 301 -14.56 19.22 8.91
CA VAL A 301 -15.71 18.88 8.04
C VAL A 301 -16.23 17.47 8.36
N LEU A 302 -15.33 16.50 8.55
CA LEU A 302 -15.72 15.14 8.95
C LEU A 302 -16.50 15.14 10.28
N GLU A 303 -15.98 15.85 11.28
CA GLU A 303 -16.65 15.98 12.59
C GLU A 303 -18.00 16.71 12.47
N SER A 304 -18.03 17.87 11.82
CA SER A 304 -19.24 18.71 11.77
C SER A 304 -20.37 18.12 10.91
N LYS A 305 -20.06 17.40 9.83
CA LYS A 305 -21.09 16.87 8.93
C LYS A 305 -21.65 15.53 9.38
N VAL A 306 -20.85 14.69 10.00
CA VAL A 306 -21.23 13.29 10.28
C VAL A 306 -20.83 12.80 11.68
N ASP A 307 -20.35 13.69 12.56
CA ASP A 307 -19.77 13.34 13.88
C ASP A 307 -18.66 12.29 13.75
N GLY A 308 -17.95 12.33 12.62
CA GLY A 308 -16.99 11.31 12.23
C GLY A 308 -15.64 11.50 12.90
N LYS A 309 -14.97 10.37 13.20
CA LYS A 309 -13.59 10.35 13.68
C LYS A 309 -12.66 9.71 12.66
N GLY A 310 -11.53 10.35 12.42
CA GLY A 310 -10.52 9.89 11.50
C GLY A 310 -9.34 10.84 11.37
N GLY A 311 -8.54 10.60 10.34
CA GLY A 311 -7.43 11.43 9.97
C GLY A 311 -7.13 11.36 8.48
N VAL A 312 -6.31 12.29 8.04
CA VAL A 312 -5.91 12.45 6.64
C VAL A 312 -4.46 12.89 6.58
N ILE A 313 -3.76 12.37 5.58
CA ILE A 313 -2.46 12.85 5.13
C ILE A 313 -2.59 13.33 3.68
N CYS A 314 -1.87 14.37 3.30
CA CYS A 314 -1.80 14.86 1.93
C CYS A 314 -0.43 15.43 1.58
N LEU A 315 -0.19 15.54 0.27
CA LEU A 315 0.89 16.32 -0.33
C LEU A 315 0.28 17.26 -1.37
N ASP A 316 0.70 18.52 -1.36
CA ASP A 316 0.36 19.45 -2.44
C ASP A 316 1.33 19.36 -3.64
N LYS A 317 1.03 20.10 -4.71
CA LYS A 317 1.85 20.18 -5.93
C LYS A 317 3.29 20.65 -5.73
N ASN A 318 3.60 21.32 -4.62
CA ASN A 318 4.96 21.73 -4.28
C ASN A 318 5.66 20.71 -3.37
N GLY A 319 4.96 19.67 -2.93
CA GLY A 319 5.46 18.66 -2.00
C GLY A 319 5.33 19.06 -0.54
N ASN A 320 4.54 20.09 -0.20
CA ASN A 320 4.31 20.39 1.21
C ASN A 320 3.31 19.38 1.81
N PRO A 321 3.57 18.86 3.02
CA PRO A 321 2.67 17.93 3.68
C PRO A 321 1.54 18.64 4.42
N GLY A 322 0.41 17.95 4.51
CA GLY A 322 -0.66 18.24 5.47
C GLY A 322 -1.07 16.97 6.18
N ILE A 323 -1.12 16.99 7.51
CA ILE A 323 -1.47 15.82 8.33
C ILE A 323 -2.40 16.30 9.45
N ALA A 324 -3.58 15.69 9.57
CA ALA A 324 -4.53 16.05 10.61
C ALA A 324 -5.36 14.84 11.04
N PHE A 325 -5.81 14.84 12.29
CA PHE A 325 -6.68 13.81 12.84
C PHE A 325 -7.44 14.32 14.07
N ASN A 326 -8.63 13.79 14.32
CA ASN A 326 -9.43 14.03 15.54
C ASN A 326 -9.65 12.75 16.37
N THR A 327 -9.06 11.63 15.96
CA THR A 327 -8.88 10.46 16.82
C THR A 327 -7.92 10.79 17.96
N PRO A 328 -7.94 10.05 19.08
CA PRO A 328 -6.96 10.27 20.15
C PRO A 328 -5.51 10.19 19.65
N ARG A 329 -5.26 9.32 18.67
CA ARG A 329 -3.95 9.07 18.07
C ARG A 329 -4.08 8.77 16.58
N MET A 330 -3.05 9.14 15.83
CA MET A 330 -2.80 8.65 14.48
C MET A 330 -1.30 8.59 14.27
N ALA A 331 -0.76 7.40 14.02
CA ALA A 331 0.65 7.27 13.69
C ALA A 331 0.92 7.88 12.31
N PHE A 332 1.91 8.74 12.22
CA PHE A 332 2.34 9.34 10.96
C PHE A 332 3.85 9.50 10.90
N SER A 333 4.36 9.52 9.68
CA SER A 333 5.73 9.88 9.37
C SER A 333 5.80 10.59 8.03
N PHE A 334 6.71 11.53 7.87
CA PHE A 334 6.99 12.13 6.57
C PHE A 334 8.47 12.48 6.44
N CYS A 335 8.90 12.64 5.18
CA CYS A 335 10.23 13.08 4.80
C CYS A 335 10.07 14.01 3.60
N ILE A 336 10.74 15.16 3.63
CA ILE A 336 10.77 16.11 2.52
C ILE A 336 12.23 16.25 2.09
N GLU A 337 12.48 16.16 0.79
CA GLU A 337 13.81 16.37 0.23
C GLU A 337 14.31 17.78 0.56
N GLY A 338 15.51 17.86 1.16
CA GLY A 338 16.13 19.13 1.56
C GLY A 338 15.73 19.64 2.95
N ASP A 339 14.88 18.92 3.69
CA ASP A 339 14.57 19.24 5.10
C ASP A 339 15.68 18.74 6.03
N GLU A 340 16.34 19.66 6.74
CA GLU A 340 17.43 19.36 7.68
C GLU A 340 16.98 18.47 8.85
N ARG A 341 15.68 18.41 9.14
CA ARG A 341 15.10 17.55 10.17
C ARG A 341 15.16 16.06 9.80
N GLY A 342 15.30 15.74 8.51
CA GLY A 342 15.21 14.37 8.01
C GLY A 342 13.80 13.78 8.17
N VAL A 343 13.73 12.53 8.66
CA VAL A 343 12.45 11.84 8.87
C VAL A 343 11.78 12.34 10.14
N VAL A 344 10.56 12.87 10.00
CA VAL A 344 9.72 13.32 11.11
C VAL A 344 8.68 12.25 11.43
N VAL A 345 8.50 11.94 12.72
CA VAL A 345 7.54 10.94 13.20
C VAL A 345 6.67 11.51 14.32
N GLY A 346 5.42 11.04 14.38
CA GLY A 346 4.45 11.43 15.40
C GLY A 346 3.31 10.44 15.56
N ILE A 347 2.66 10.51 16.71
CA ILE A 347 1.50 9.67 17.07
C ILE A 347 0.43 10.49 17.79
N GLU A 348 0.85 11.40 18.66
CA GLU A 348 -0.03 12.19 19.51
C GLU A 348 -0.37 13.53 18.84
N PRO A 349 -1.51 14.18 19.18
CA PRO A 349 -1.88 15.48 18.61
C PRO A 349 -0.81 16.56 18.77
N GLU A 350 -0.03 16.54 19.85
CA GLU A 350 1.06 17.49 20.08
C GLU A 350 2.19 17.36 19.05
N ASP A 351 2.36 16.17 18.45
CA ASP A 351 3.35 15.92 17.41
C ASP A 351 3.02 16.64 16.09
N LEU A 352 1.77 17.09 15.90
CA LEU A 352 1.38 17.90 14.73
C LEU A 352 2.12 19.24 14.67
N LYS A 353 2.69 19.72 15.79
CA LYS A 353 3.56 20.92 15.84
C LYS A 353 4.88 20.72 15.09
N LYS A 354 5.22 19.49 14.72
CA LYS A 354 6.44 19.15 13.97
C LYS A 354 6.27 19.32 12.46
N ILE A 355 5.07 19.62 11.97
CA ILE A 355 4.76 19.78 10.54
C ILE A 355 5.10 21.21 10.11
#